data_AF-A0AAW3WBN0-F1
#
_entry.id   AF-A0AAW3WBN0-F1
#
_cell.length_a   1.000
_cell.length_b   1.000
_cell.length_c   1.000
_cell.angle_alpha   90.00
_cell.angle_beta   90.00
_cell.angle_gamma   90.00
#
_symmetry.space_group_name_H-M   'P 1'
#
loop_
_entity.id
_entity.type
_entity.pdbx_description
1 polymer ?
#
loop_
_entity_poly.entity_id
_entity_poly.type
_entity_poly.pdbx_seq_one_letter_code
_entity_poly.pdbx_strand_id
1 'polypeptide(L)'
;MATNSSLKNQLIEKEQSTVNVQETILKNLVNSDEIKSKFTEVLKDKAFEYINSIMNLVKETPTPNAIGASDSHQSADLGSLLIECEPRSIIDACMIAASLDLSIDKNLEYVWIIPYKKKANFQLGYKGYIQLLLRTGEYKAINVIEVYEGQLKSWNPLTEEFDIDVSAKKSDAVIGYAGYFEMVNGFRKYVYWSKENMDAFRNNSFKGDLRWNNDYKAMAKRTVMRNMISKWGKLSAEMQRAYLEDINTDKFIQGN
;
A
#
# COMPACT_ATOMS: atom_id res chain seq x y z
N MET A 1 23.57 -32.60 35.50
CA MET A 1 23.17 -32.87 34.11
C MET A 1 21.92 -32.04 33.83
N ALA A 2 22.00 -31.03 32.97
CA ALA A 2 20.81 -30.28 32.54
C ALA A 2 19.94 -31.22 31.69
N THR A 3 18.63 -31.29 31.97
CA THR A 3 17.70 -32.13 31.21
C THR A 3 17.44 -31.51 29.83
N ASN A 4 17.11 -32.32 28.82
CA ASN A 4 16.77 -31.83 27.48
C ASN A 4 15.66 -30.77 27.49
N SER A 5 14.77 -30.79 28.47
CA SER A 5 13.73 -29.78 28.68
C SER A 5 14.26 -28.45 29.22
N SER A 6 15.27 -28.43 30.10
CA SER A 6 15.86 -27.17 30.58
C SER A 6 16.73 -26.51 29.51
N LEU A 7 17.41 -27.30 28.67
CA LEU A 7 18.13 -26.79 27.49
C LEU A 7 17.16 -26.23 26.45
N LYS A 8 16.02 -26.89 26.23
CA LYS A 8 14.98 -26.40 25.29
C LYS A 8 14.35 -25.10 25.80
N ASN A 9 14.06 -24.99 27.09
CA ASN A 9 13.56 -23.74 27.67
C ASN A 9 14.63 -22.63 27.68
N GLN A 10 15.90 -22.95 27.91
CA GLN A 10 16.99 -21.98 27.77
C GLN A 10 17.24 -21.54 26.33
N LEU A 11 17.00 -22.41 25.34
CA LEU A 11 17.03 -22.07 23.92
C LEU A 11 15.84 -21.19 23.54
N ILE A 12 14.64 -21.47 24.04
CA ILE A 12 13.43 -20.65 23.87
C ILE A 12 13.59 -19.28 24.54
N GLU A 13 14.17 -19.22 25.76
CA GLU A 13 14.48 -17.97 26.45
C GLU A 13 15.62 -17.19 25.75
N LYS A 14 16.60 -17.88 25.13
CA LYS A 14 17.62 -17.24 24.27
C LYS A 14 17.06 -16.70 22.96
N GLU A 15 16.08 -17.38 22.36
CA GLU A 15 15.37 -16.90 21.16
C GLU A 15 14.44 -15.72 21.48
N GLN A 16 13.93 -15.61 22.71
CA GLN A 16 13.08 -14.50 23.18
C GLN A 16 13.84 -13.28 23.75
N SER A 17 15.16 -13.35 23.91
CA SER A 17 15.98 -12.29 24.54
C SER A 17 17.07 -11.70 23.66
N THR A 18 17.02 -11.92 22.35
CA THR A 18 17.76 -11.10 21.39
C THR A 18 16.99 -9.81 21.14
N VAL A 19 17.32 -8.75 21.88
CA VAL A 19 16.93 -7.39 21.48
C VAL A 19 17.34 -7.21 20.02
N ASN A 20 16.38 -7.06 19.13
CA ASN A 20 16.66 -6.90 17.71
C ASN A 20 17.44 -5.58 17.53
N VAL A 21 18.72 -5.70 17.19
CA VAL A 21 19.64 -4.56 17.06
C VAL A 21 19.09 -3.53 16.08
N GLN A 22 18.45 -3.98 15.00
CA GLN A 22 17.83 -3.10 14.00
C GLN A 22 16.61 -2.36 14.55
N GLU A 23 15.75 -3.03 15.33
CA GLU A 23 14.61 -2.38 15.98
C GLU A 23 15.09 -1.29 16.96
N THR A 24 16.18 -1.56 17.69
CA THR A 24 16.78 -0.59 18.61
C THR A 24 17.37 0.60 17.86
N ILE A 25 18.08 0.36 16.75
CA ILE A 25 18.62 1.42 15.89
C ILE A 25 17.49 2.29 15.35
N LEU A 26 16.43 1.68 14.81
CA LEU A 26 15.27 2.40 14.30
C LEU A 26 14.61 3.23 15.41
N LYS A 27 14.38 2.65 16.59
CA LYS A 27 13.81 3.35 17.74
C LYS A 27 14.64 4.57 18.12
N ASN A 28 15.97 4.44 18.15
CA ASN A 28 16.87 5.54 18.48
C ASN A 28 16.85 6.63 17.39
N LEU A 29 16.85 6.24 16.12
CA LEU A 29 16.79 7.18 14.99
C LEU A 29 15.47 7.96 14.98
N VAL A 30 14.34 7.27 15.07
CA VAL A 30 13.00 7.90 15.10
C VAL A 30 12.86 8.83 16.30
N ASN A 31 13.47 8.48 17.44
CA ASN A 31 13.41 9.32 18.64
C ASN A 31 14.44 10.45 18.70
N SER A 32 15.36 10.55 17.74
CA SER A 32 16.33 11.63 17.66
C SER A 32 15.67 12.98 17.41
N ASP A 33 16.27 14.06 17.92
CA ASP A 33 15.74 15.42 17.77
C ASP A 33 15.66 15.85 16.30
N GLU A 34 16.59 15.37 15.47
CA GLU A 34 16.59 15.63 14.02
C GLU A 34 15.33 15.04 13.35
N ILE A 35 14.98 13.79 13.63
CA ILE A 35 13.82 13.15 13.01
C ILE A 35 12.51 13.68 13.58
N LYS A 36 12.44 13.86 14.91
CA LYS A 36 11.27 14.45 15.57
C LYS A 36 10.95 15.84 15.05
N SER A 37 11.95 16.69 14.87
CA SER A 37 11.75 18.05 14.36
C SER A 37 11.20 18.05 12.93
N LYS A 38 11.71 17.19 12.03
CA LYS A 38 11.17 17.05 10.66
C LYS A 38 9.71 16.61 10.65
N PHE A 39 9.34 15.58 11.43
CA PHE A 39 7.93 15.17 11.51
C PHE A 39 7.04 16.25 12.14
N THR A 40 7.54 16.97 13.14
CA THR A 40 6.82 18.08 13.77
C THR A 40 6.60 19.25 12.81
N GLU A 41 7.57 19.56 11.97
CA GLU A 41 7.45 20.62 10.94
C GLU A 41 6.33 20.30 9.94
N VAL A 42 6.23 19.04 9.52
CA VAL A 42 5.26 18.58 8.51
C VAL A 42 3.87 18.35 9.11
N LEU A 43 3.79 17.61 10.22
CA LEU A 43 2.53 17.11 10.78
C LEU A 43 2.02 17.93 11.98
N LYS A 44 2.81 18.88 12.48
CA LYS A 44 2.47 19.74 13.61
C LYS A 44 2.05 18.91 14.83
N ASP A 45 0.83 19.09 15.31
CA ASP A 45 0.23 18.41 16.46
C ASP A 45 0.08 16.90 16.28
N LYS A 46 -0.02 16.41 15.04
CA LYS A 46 -0.14 14.97 14.74
C LYS A 46 1.19 14.21 14.77
N ALA A 47 2.32 14.91 14.87
CA ALA A 47 3.65 14.30 14.71
C ALA A 47 3.95 13.22 15.77
N PHE A 48 3.56 13.45 17.02
CA PHE A 48 3.80 12.50 18.11
C PHE A 48 3.08 11.17 17.87
N GLU A 49 1.79 11.22 17.53
CA GLU A 49 1.00 10.03 17.22
C GLU A 49 1.56 9.30 16.00
N TYR A 50 1.91 10.04 14.96
CA TYR A 50 2.47 9.46 13.74
C TYR A 50 3.80 8.75 13.97
N ILE A 51 4.69 9.33 14.79
CA ILE A 51 5.96 8.70 15.19
C ILE A 51 5.71 7.36 15.91
N ASN A 52 4.69 7.29 16.77
CA ASN A 52 4.32 6.03 17.41
C ASN A 52 3.80 5.01 16.39
N SER A 53 3.06 5.44 15.37
CA SER A 53 2.65 4.56 14.26
C SER A 53 3.83 3.96 13.50
N ILE A 54 4.95 4.67 13.34
CA ILE A 54 6.18 4.11 12.72
C ILE A 54 6.72 2.94 13.55
N MET A 55 6.71 3.07 14.88
CA MET A 55 7.15 1.99 15.76
C MET A 55 6.17 0.81 15.75
N ASN A 56 4.87 1.06 15.59
CA ASN A 56 3.87 0.01 15.49
C ASN A 56 4.00 -0.75 14.15
N LEU A 57 4.25 -0.04 13.05
CA LEU A 57 4.43 -0.62 11.71
C LEU A 57 5.48 -1.75 11.69
N VAL A 58 6.57 -1.60 12.44
CA VAL A 58 7.64 -2.62 12.51
C VAL A 58 7.41 -3.68 13.59
N LYS A 59 6.53 -3.41 14.56
CA LYS A 59 6.20 -4.31 15.67
C LYS A 59 4.97 -5.16 15.42
N GLU A 60 4.18 -4.85 14.40
CA GLU A 60 2.98 -5.61 14.08
C GLU A 60 3.32 -7.10 13.98
N THR A 61 2.52 -7.91 14.68
CA THR A 61 2.59 -9.37 14.67
C THR A 61 2.07 -9.93 13.34
N PRO A 62 2.41 -11.20 13.01
CA PRO A 62 2.12 -11.81 11.71
C PRO A 62 0.70 -11.55 11.23
N THR A 63 0.58 -10.70 10.22
CA THR A 63 -0.65 -10.63 9.42
C THR A 63 -0.56 -11.67 8.31
N PRO A 64 -1.57 -12.53 8.11
CA PRO A 64 -1.59 -13.53 7.02
C PRO A 64 -1.41 -12.92 5.62
N ASN A 65 -1.60 -11.60 5.50
CA ASN A 65 -1.49 -10.82 4.25
C ASN A 65 -0.37 -9.77 4.37
N ALA A 66 0.76 -10.12 4.98
CA ALA A 66 1.94 -9.27 5.01
C ALA A 66 2.41 -8.94 3.58
N ILE A 67 2.63 -7.65 3.33
CA ILE A 67 3.20 -7.16 2.08
C ILE A 67 4.71 -7.22 2.25
N GLY A 68 5.39 -7.98 1.41
CA GLY A 68 6.83 -8.00 1.42
C GLY A 68 7.33 -8.93 0.35
N ALA A 69 7.91 -8.34 -0.68
CA ALA A 69 8.67 -9.11 -1.65
C ALA A 69 10.05 -9.34 -1.01
N SER A 70 10.16 -10.39 -0.18
CA SER A 70 11.46 -10.94 0.13
C SER A 70 11.94 -11.79 -1.04
N ASP A 71 13.23 -11.68 -1.36
CA ASP A 71 13.91 -12.56 -2.32
C ASP A 71 13.95 -14.03 -1.81
N SER A 72 13.57 -14.26 -0.56
CA SER A 72 13.41 -15.57 0.07
C SER A 72 11.95 -16.04 0.01
N HIS A 73 11.75 -17.25 -0.50
CA HIS A 73 10.47 -17.95 -0.71
C HIS A 73 9.64 -18.27 0.55
N GLN A 74 9.76 -17.52 1.64
CA GLN A 74 9.02 -17.78 2.88
C GLN A 74 8.13 -16.59 3.25
N SER A 75 6.91 -16.91 3.68
CA SER A 75 5.93 -15.98 4.24
C SER A 75 6.46 -15.39 5.56
N ALA A 76 7.36 -14.42 5.47
CA ALA A 76 7.76 -13.59 6.58
C ALA A 76 6.75 -12.47 6.78
N ASP A 77 6.48 -12.12 8.03
CA ASP A 77 5.61 -10.98 8.36
C ASP A 77 6.24 -9.65 7.92
N LEU A 78 5.38 -8.67 7.58
CA LEU A 78 5.78 -7.35 7.08
C LEU A 78 6.67 -6.63 8.09
N GLY A 79 6.35 -6.70 9.39
CA GLY A 79 7.15 -6.10 10.45
C GLY A 79 8.57 -6.67 10.47
N SER A 80 8.69 -8.01 10.42
CA SER A 80 9.98 -8.70 10.34
C SER A 80 10.80 -8.29 9.11
N LEU A 81 10.18 -8.21 7.94
CA LEU A 81 10.85 -7.81 6.70
C LEU A 81 11.25 -6.32 6.69
N LEU A 82 10.45 -5.46 7.32
CA LEU A 82 10.79 -4.05 7.47
C LEU A 82 11.97 -3.86 8.43
N ILE A 83 12.06 -4.64 9.51
CA ILE A 83 13.21 -4.55 10.44
C ILE A 83 14.52 -4.97 9.75
N GLU A 84 14.47 -5.82 8.72
CA GLU A 84 15.65 -6.16 7.92
C GLU A 84 16.07 -5.06 6.92
N CYS A 85 15.20 -4.07 6.69
CA CYS A 85 15.52 -2.94 5.82
C CYS A 85 16.45 -1.94 6.50
N GLU A 86 17.12 -1.12 5.69
CA GLU A 86 17.87 0.03 6.19
C GLU A 86 16.95 0.95 7.02
N PRO A 87 17.24 1.19 8.31
CA PRO A 87 16.35 1.97 9.17
C PRO A 87 16.03 3.37 8.65
N ARG A 88 16.99 4.00 7.96
CA ARG A 88 16.81 5.30 7.31
C ARG A 88 15.73 5.24 6.22
N SER A 89 15.72 4.18 5.40
CA SER A 89 14.73 4.01 4.32
C SER A 89 13.29 3.88 4.85
N ILE A 90 13.10 3.29 6.04
CA ILE A 90 11.78 3.21 6.70
C ILE A 90 11.30 4.61 7.07
N ILE A 91 12.18 5.41 7.66
CA ILE A 91 11.89 6.80 8.05
C ILE A 91 11.58 7.64 6.83
N ASP A 92 12.37 7.52 5.76
CA ASP A 92 12.20 8.28 4.52
C ASP A 92 10.84 7.95 3.86
N ALA A 93 10.49 6.66 3.75
CA ALA A 93 9.19 6.24 3.22
C ALA A 93 8.01 6.77 4.07
N CYS A 94 8.14 6.74 5.41
CA CYS A 94 7.15 7.29 6.32
C CYS A 94 7.07 8.83 6.25
N MET A 95 8.18 9.51 5.95
CA MET A 95 8.23 10.96 5.79
C MET A 95 7.51 11.40 4.50
N ILE A 96 7.63 10.63 3.41
CA ILE A 96 6.85 10.87 2.19
C ILE A 96 5.36 10.82 2.51
N ALA A 97 4.90 9.77 3.21
CA ALA A 97 3.51 9.65 3.62
C ALA A 97 3.04 10.79 4.55
N ALA A 98 3.90 11.19 5.50
CA ALA A 98 3.64 12.31 6.40
C ALA A 98 3.50 13.64 5.64
N SER A 99 4.34 13.86 4.62
CA SER A 99 4.27 15.07 3.77
C SER A 99 2.97 15.18 2.97
N LEU A 100 2.26 14.06 2.82
CA LEU A 100 0.95 13.99 2.18
C LEU A 100 -0.20 14.01 3.21
N ASP A 101 0.07 14.18 4.50
CA ASP A 101 -0.89 14.02 5.60
C ASP A 101 -1.72 12.72 5.44
N LEU A 102 -1.04 11.62 5.07
CA LEU A 102 -1.64 10.29 4.95
C LEU A 102 -1.13 9.40 6.07
N SER A 103 -2.05 8.74 6.77
CA SER A 103 -1.71 7.74 7.78
C SER A 103 -1.05 6.51 7.14
N ILE A 104 -0.05 5.96 7.83
CA ILE A 104 0.62 4.69 7.52
C ILE A 104 -0.06 3.47 8.17
N ASP A 105 -1.21 3.67 8.81
CA ASP A 105 -2.03 2.55 9.29
C ASP A 105 -2.49 1.69 8.11
N LYS A 106 -2.06 0.43 8.13
CA LYS A 106 -2.34 -0.57 7.10
C LYS A 106 -3.83 -0.72 6.81
N ASN A 107 -4.68 -0.62 7.83
CA ASN A 107 -6.13 -0.84 7.72
C ASN A 107 -6.82 0.26 6.90
N LEU A 108 -6.20 1.43 6.78
CA LEU A 108 -6.74 2.54 6.01
C LEU A 108 -6.48 2.41 4.51
N GLU A 109 -5.53 1.54 4.10
CA GLU A 109 -5.12 1.33 2.70
C GLU A 109 -4.76 2.65 1.97
N TYR A 110 -4.31 3.65 2.73
CA TYR A 110 -3.89 4.95 2.19
C TYR A 110 -2.49 4.86 1.59
N VAL A 111 -1.57 4.25 2.33
CA VAL A 111 -0.17 4.11 1.97
C VAL A 111 0.27 2.70 2.36
N TRP A 112 1.22 2.17 1.61
CA TRP A 112 1.93 0.94 1.93
C TRP A 112 3.42 1.24 2.04
N ILE A 113 4.05 0.78 3.12
CA ILE A 113 5.51 0.80 3.28
C ILE A 113 6.01 -0.60 2.96
N ILE A 114 6.72 -0.74 1.86
CA ILE A 114 6.99 -2.03 1.23
C ILE A 114 8.49 -2.35 1.31
N PRO A 115 8.89 -3.46 1.96
CA PRO A 115 10.26 -3.92 1.93
C PRO A 115 10.57 -4.54 0.56
N TYR A 116 11.67 -4.12 -0.05
CA TYR A 116 12.26 -4.72 -1.25
C TYR A 116 13.77 -4.46 -1.28
N LYS A 117 14.57 -5.51 -1.53
CA LYS A 117 16.05 -5.45 -1.53
C LYS A 117 16.64 -4.72 -0.31
N LYS A 118 16.11 -5.03 0.89
CA LYS A 118 16.49 -4.41 2.19
C LYS A 118 16.31 -2.89 2.24
N LYS A 119 15.42 -2.33 1.42
CA LYS A 119 14.97 -0.95 1.52
C LYS A 119 13.46 -0.92 1.68
N ALA A 120 12.97 -0.06 2.58
CA ALA A 120 11.56 0.25 2.67
C ALA A 120 11.20 1.33 1.63
N ASN A 121 10.11 1.11 0.90
CA ASN A 121 9.68 1.96 -0.19
C ASN A 121 8.25 2.43 0.07
N PHE A 122 7.99 3.71 -0.20
CA PHE A 122 6.65 4.28 -0.17
C PHE A 122 5.86 3.81 -1.40
N GLN A 123 4.63 3.35 -1.21
CA GLN A 123 3.68 3.10 -2.28
C GLN A 123 2.32 3.68 -1.91
N LEU A 124 1.70 4.41 -2.84
CA LEU A 124 0.41 5.04 -2.60
C LEU A 124 -0.72 4.03 -2.83
N GLY A 125 -1.59 3.85 -1.84
CA GLY A 125 -2.76 2.98 -1.92
C GLY A 125 -3.92 3.64 -2.66
N TYR A 126 -4.90 2.85 -3.11
CA TYR A 126 -6.04 3.37 -3.87
C TYR A 126 -6.90 4.33 -3.05
N LYS A 127 -7.08 4.09 -1.75
CA LYS A 127 -7.78 5.02 -0.86
C LYS A 127 -6.97 6.29 -0.59
N GLY A 128 -5.64 6.21 -0.63
CA GLY A 128 -4.76 7.38 -0.55
C GLY A 128 -4.96 8.31 -1.75
N TYR A 129 -5.04 7.74 -2.96
CA TYR A 129 -5.44 8.48 -4.16
C TYR A 129 -6.82 9.14 -3.98
N ILE A 130 -7.83 8.42 -3.49
CA ILE A 130 -9.16 9.00 -3.22
C ILE A 130 -9.06 10.20 -2.28
N GLN A 131 -8.37 10.06 -1.14
CA GLN A 131 -8.24 11.13 -0.15
C GLN A 131 -7.58 12.38 -0.75
N LEU A 132 -6.48 12.20 -1.48
CA LEU A 132 -5.79 13.31 -2.13
C LEU A 132 -6.67 13.98 -3.20
N LEU A 133 -7.51 13.22 -3.93
CA LEU A 133 -8.41 13.75 -4.96
C LEU A 133 -9.55 14.54 -4.33
N LEU A 134 -10.15 14.02 -3.25
CA LEU A 134 -11.22 14.71 -2.53
C LEU A 134 -10.76 16.06 -1.96
N ARG A 135 -9.51 16.17 -1.50
CA ARG A 135 -8.93 17.44 -1.00
C ARG A 135 -8.88 18.55 -2.04
N THR A 136 -8.93 18.22 -3.34
CA THR A 136 -8.96 19.24 -4.40
C THR A 136 -10.29 19.98 -4.47
N GLY A 137 -11.38 19.42 -3.92
CA GLY A 137 -12.74 19.96 -4.06
C GLY A 137 -13.33 19.83 -5.46
N GLU A 138 -12.63 19.21 -6.42
CA GLU A 138 -13.05 19.09 -7.82
C GLU A 138 -13.92 17.86 -8.09
N TYR A 139 -13.98 16.92 -7.13
CA TYR A 139 -14.63 15.62 -7.27
C TYR A 139 -15.90 15.55 -6.44
N LYS A 140 -17.01 15.22 -7.10
CA LYS A 140 -18.32 14.98 -6.47
C LYS A 140 -18.49 13.51 -6.06
N ALA A 141 -17.99 12.59 -6.88
CA ALA A 141 -17.98 11.17 -6.58
C ALA A 141 -16.71 10.54 -7.17
N ILE A 142 -16.13 9.59 -6.45
CA ILE A 142 -15.00 8.80 -6.94
C ILE A 142 -15.00 7.45 -6.24
N ASN A 143 -14.86 6.36 -6.99
CA ASN A 143 -14.79 5.02 -6.42
C ASN A 143 -14.10 4.03 -7.34
N VAL A 144 -13.58 2.94 -6.77
CA VAL A 144 -13.15 1.75 -7.49
C VAL A 144 -13.66 0.53 -6.76
N ILE A 145 -14.33 -0.37 -7.50
CA ILE A 145 -14.97 -1.55 -6.94
C ILE A 145 -14.50 -2.82 -7.65
N GLU A 146 -14.66 -3.94 -6.93
CA GLU A 146 -14.65 -5.28 -7.51
C GLU A 146 -15.99 -5.54 -8.18
N VAL A 147 -15.95 -6.12 -9.38
CA VAL A 147 -17.14 -6.57 -10.12
C VAL A 147 -17.20 -8.08 -10.01
N TYR A 148 -18.26 -8.60 -9.40
CA TYR A 148 -18.46 -10.02 -9.18
C TYR A 148 -19.26 -10.66 -10.31
N GLU A 149 -19.11 -11.97 -10.47
CA GLU A 149 -19.87 -12.76 -11.41
C GLU A 149 -21.39 -12.51 -11.23
N GLY A 150 -22.07 -12.24 -12.34
CA GLY A 150 -23.50 -11.92 -12.37
C GLY A 150 -23.85 -10.44 -12.22
N GLN A 151 -22.94 -9.60 -11.72
CA GLN A 151 -23.23 -8.17 -11.54
C GLN A 151 -23.10 -7.35 -12.83
N LEU A 152 -22.18 -7.69 -13.74
CA LEU A 152 -21.98 -6.94 -14.98
C LEU A 152 -23.06 -7.27 -16.01
N LYS A 153 -23.82 -6.25 -16.45
CA LYS A 153 -24.79 -6.37 -17.56
C LYS A 153 -24.13 -6.03 -18.89
N SER A 154 -23.46 -4.88 -18.98
CA SER A 154 -22.76 -4.46 -20.20
C SER A 154 -21.65 -3.45 -19.90
N TRP A 155 -20.65 -3.43 -20.78
CA TRP A 155 -19.58 -2.43 -20.80
C TRP A 155 -19.26 -2.07 -22.24
N ASN A 156 -19.42 -0.79 -22.60
CA ASN A 156 -19.02 -0.27 -23.89
C ASN A 156 -17.74 0.60 -23.73
N PRO A 157 -16.57 0.13 -24.17
CA PRO A 157 -15.32 0.88 -24.01
C PRO A 157 -15.21 2.14 -24.88
N LEU A 158 -16.07 2.29 -25.90
CA LEU A 158 -16.07 3.47 -26.77
C LEU A 158 -16.92 4.60 -26.19
N THR A 159 -18.11 4.29 -25.69
CA THR A 159 -19.04 5.27 -25.09
C THR A 159 -18.87 5.41 -23.59
N GLU A 160 -18.12 4.50 -22.97
CA GLU A 160 -17.91 4.41 -21.51
C GLU A 160 -19.21 4.17 -20.73
N GLU A 161 -20.20 3.56 -21.39
CA GLU A 161 -21.44 3.12 -20.76
C GLU A 161 -21.17 1.82 -19.99
N PHE A 162 -21.34 1.89 -18.67
CA PHE A 162 -21.14 0.79 -17.74
C PHE A 162 -22.46 0.48 -17.01
N ASP A 163 -23.07 -0.66 -17.31
CA ASP A 163 -24.29 -1.13 -16.67
C ASP A 163 -23.98 -2.29 -15.72
N ILE A 164 -24.25 -2.07 -14.43
CA ILE A 164 -23.99 -3.00 -13.35
C ILE A 164 -25.23 -3.15 -12.47
N ASP A 165 -25.55 -4.39 -12.14
CA ASP A 165 -26.54 -4.75 -11.14
C ASP A 165 -25.84 -5.28 -9.89
N VAL A 166 -25.64 -4.41 -8.91
CA VAL A 166 -24.94 -4.77 -7.67
C VAL A 166 -25.64 -5.88 -6.88
N SER A 167 -26.94 -6.09 -7.12
CA SER A 167 -27.74 -7.12 -6.44
C SER A 167 -27.67 -8.49 -7.11
N ALA A 168 -27.26 -8.57 -8.37
CA ALA A 168 -27.26 -9.79 -9.18
C ALA A 168 -26.03 -10.69 -8.96
N LYS A 169 -25.35 -10.58 -7.82
CA LYS A 169 -24.15 -11.37 -7.50
C LYS A 169 -24.48 -12.86 -7.45
N LYS A 170 -23.87 -13.64 -8.36
CA LYS A 170 -24.05 -15.10 -8.46
C LYS A 170 -23.01 -15.89 -7.66
N SER A 171 -21.81 -15.35 -7.51
CA SER A 171 -20.72 -15.97 -6.78
C SER A 171 -19.73 -14.94 -6.22
N ASP A 172 -18.78 -15.39 -5.40
CA ASP A 172 -17.66 -14.56 -4.91
C ASP A 172 -16.51 -14.43 -5.94
N ALA A 173 -16.67 -14.98 -7.14
CA ALA A 173 -15.68 -14.82 -8.20
C ALA A 173 -15.67 -13.38 -8.73
N VAL A 174 -14.54 -12.70 -8.61
CA VAL A 174 -14.32 -11.37 -9.19
C VAL A 174 -14.01 -11.55 -10.69
N ILE A 175 -14.83 -10.93 -11.55
CA ILE A 175 -14.68 -10.95 -13.01
C ILE A 175 -13.98 -9.72 -13.57
N GLY A 176 -13.84 -8.66 -12.76
CA GLY A 176 -13.13 -7.45 -13.12
C GLY A 176 -13.19 -6.38 -12.05
N TYR A 177 -12.72 -5.19 -12.39
CA TYR A 177 -12.61 -4.03 -11.52
C TYR A 177 -13.12 -2.80 -12.27
N ALA A 178 -13.99 -2.03 -11.65
CA ALA A 178 -14.58 -0.84 -12.24
C ALA A 178 -14.17 0.41 -11.44
N GLY A 179 -13.69 1.42 -12.14
CA GLY A 179 -13.41 2.76 -11.62
C GLY A 179 -14.41 3.76 -12.14
N TYR A 180 -14.78 4.72 -11.29
CA TYR A 180 -15.69 5.81 -11.63
C TYR A 180 -15.24 7.10 -10.96
N PHE A 181 -15.40 8.22 -11.65
CA PHE A 181 -15.50 9.51 -10.99
C PHE A 181 -16.46 10.47 -11.69
N GLU A 182 -17.02 11.39 -10.91
CA GLU A 182 -17.79 12.56 -11.34
C GLU A 182 -17.15 13.81 -10.74
N MET A 183 -16.88 14.79 -11.60
CA MET A 183 -16.38 16.09 -11.18
C MET A 183 -17.54 17.06 -10.92
N VAL A 184 -17.27 18.14 -10.18
CA VAL A 184 -18.27 19.17 -9.86
C VAL A 184 -18.86 19.86 -11.11
N ASN A 185 -18.12 19.88 -12.22
CA ASN A 185 -18.57 20.43 -13.50
C ASN A 185 -19.40 19.45 -14.34
N GLY A 186 -19.70 18.26 -13.82
CA GLY A 186 -20.49 17.23 -14.52
C GLY A 186 -19.69 16.28 -15.41
N PHE A 187 -18.37 16.46 -15.55
CA PHE A 187 -17.54 15.49 -16.26
C PHE A 187 -17.55 14.14 -15.52
N ARG A 188 -17.83 13.06 -16.26
CA ARG A 188 -17.89 11.69 -15.74
C ARG A 188 -16.93 10.80 -16.49
N LYS A 189 -16.33 9.87 -15.77
CA LYS A 189 -15.46 8.85 -16.34
C LYS A 189 -15.79 7.49 -15.76
N TYR A 190 -15.92 6.50 -16.64
CA TYR A 190 -16.01 5.09 -16.28
C TYR A 190 -14.82 4.36 -16.89
N VAL A 191 -14.27 3.40 -16.13
CA VAL A 191 -13.20 2.53 -16.59
C VAL A 191 -13.50 1.12 -16.08
N TYR A 192 -13.45 0.12 -16.94
CA TYR A 192 -13.58 -1.28 -16.54
C TYR A 192 -12.39 -2.09 -17.04
N TRP A 193 -11.80 -2.87 -16.13
CA TRP A 193 -10.74 -3.83 -16.43
C TRP A 193 -11.26 -5.22 -16.08
N SER A 194 -11.38 -6.09 -17.08
CA SER A 194 -11.64 -7.50 -16.82
C SER A 194 -10.50 -8.11 -16.00
N LYS A 195 -10.78 -9.20 -15.29
CA LYS A 195 -9.76 -9.97 -14.58
C LYS A 195 -8.64 -10.42 -15.54
N GLU A 196 -8.99 -10.79 -16.76
CA GLU A 196 -8.03 -11.17 -17.82
C GLU A 196 -7.09 -10.02 -18.18
N ASN A 197 -7.61 -8.81 -18.36
CA ASN A 197 -6.78 -7.62 -18.64
C ASN A 197 -5.87 -7.29 -17.45
N MET A 198 -6.37 -7.45 -16.23
CA MET A 198 -5.59 -7.25 -15.01
C MET A 198 -4.46 -8.29 -14.88
N ASP A 199 -4.75 -9.56 -15.15
CA ASP A 199 -3.77 -10.65 -15.14
C ASP A 199 -2.70 -10.45 -16.22
N ALA A 200 -3.09 -10.01 -17.43
CA ALA A 200 -2.14 -9.67 -18.49
C ALA A 200 -1.22 -8.51 -18.09
N PHE A 201 -1.77 -7.44 -17.50
CA PHE A 201 -0.97 -6.32 -17.00
C PHE A 201 0.01 -6.76 -15.92
N ARG A 202 -0.45 -7.55 -14.94
CA ARG A 202 0.39 -8.13 -13.90
C ARG A 202 1.52 -8.97 -14.51
N ASN A 203 1.20 -9.86 -15.44
CA ASN A 203 2.19 -10.77 -16.02
C ASN A 203 3.25 -10.05 -16.87
N ASN A 204 2.89 -8.94 -17.51
CA ASN A 204 3.81 -8.16 -18.34
C ASN A 204 4.67 -7.20 -17.52
N SER A 205 4.10 -6.56 -16.50
CA SER A 205 4.76 -5.48 -15.77
C SER A 205 5.27 -5.88 -14.37
N PHE A 206 4.74 -6.94 -13.78
CA PHE A 206 5.02 -7.34 -12.39
C PHE A 206 5.26 -8.85 -12.26
N LYS A 207 5.91 -9.44 -13.27
CA LYS A 207 6.23 -10.86 -13.28
C LYS A 207 7.08 -11.24 -12.07
N GLY A 208 6.61 -12.19 -11.27
CA GLY A 208 7.31 -12.64 -10.06
C GLY A 208 7.14 -11.73 -8.84
N ASP A 209 6.37 -10.65 -8.95
CA ASP A 209 6.06 -9.79 -7.82
C ASP A 209 5.04 -10.46 -6.89
N LEU A 210 5.53 -10.92 -5.73
CA LEU A 210 4.75 -11.65 -4.73
C LEU A 210 3.67 -10.79 -4.07
N ARG A 211 3.73 -9.46 -4.15
CA ARG A 211 2.71 -8.56 -3.58
C ARG A 211 1.33 -8.82 -4.16
N TRP A 212 1.28 -9.15 -5.45
CA TRP A 212 0.05 -9.50 -6.15
C TRP A 212 -0.54 -10.84 -5.71
N ASN A 213 0.23 -11.72 -5.06
CA ASN A 213 -0.31 -12.97 -4.51
C ASN A 213 -1.06 -12.71 -3.20
N ASN A 214 -0.51 -11.86 -2.34
CA ASN A 214 -1.03 -11.64 -0.99
C ASN A 214 -2.21 -10.65 -0.98
N ASP A 215 -2.19 -9.64 -1.87
CA ASP A 215 -3.26 -8.64 -1.93
C ASP A 215 -3.62 -8.24 -3.37
N TYR A 216 -4.04 -9.24 -4.15
CA TYR A 216 -4.44 -9.04 -5.55
C TYR A 216 -5.54 -7.98 -5.69
N LYS A 217 -6.53 -7.98 -4.79
CA LYS A 217 -7.69 -7.08 -4.86
C LYS A 217 -7.28 -5.62 -4.62
N ALA A 218 -6.46 -5.33 -3.61
CA ALA A 218 -5.99 -3.97 -3.38
C ALA A 218 -5.07 -3.50 -4.52
N MET A 219 -4.19 -4.36 -5.03
CA MET A 219 -3.30 -4.04 -6.15
C MET A 219 -4.08 -3.77 -7.44
N ALA A 220 -5.11 -4.55 -7.73
CA ALA A 220 -5.99 -4.34 -8.87
C ALA A 220 -6.78 -3.03 -8.74
N LYS A 221 -7.37 -2.74 -7.57
CA LYS A 221 -8.08 -1.47 -7.30
C LYS A 221 -7.14 -0.27 -7.42
N ARG A 222 -5.91 -0.36 -6.89
CA ARG A 222 -4.86 0.66 -7.06
C ARG A 222 -4.52 0.86 -8.53
N THR A 223 -4.38 -0.22 -9.29
CA THR A 223 -4.04 -0.16 -10.72
C THR A 223 -5.13 0.54 -11.52
N VAL A 224 -6.40 0.17 -11.34
CA VAL A 224 -7.54 0.83 -12.01
C VAL A 224 -7.62 2.30 -11.59
N MET A 225 -7.52 2.58 -10.29
CA MET A 225 -7.55 3.96 -9.79
C MET A 225 -6.46 4.81 -10.43
N ARG A 226 -5.21 4.35 -10.36
CA ARG A 226 -4.03 5.07 -10.85
C ARG A 226 -4.12 5.30 -12.37
N ASN A 227 -4.56 4.30 -13.14
CA ASN A 227 -4.74 4.43 -14.58
C ASN A 227 -5.80 5.49 -14.94
N MET A 228 -6.90 5.51 -14.21
CA MET A 228 -8.01 6.43 -14.42
C MET A 228 -7.58 7.88 -14.13
N ILE A 229 -6.97 8.12 -12.98
CA ILE A 229 -6.64 9.48 -12.54
C ILE A 229 -5.41 10.04 -13.27
N SER A 230 -4.47 9.19 -13.71
CA SER A 230 -3.29 9.69 -14.43
C SER A 230 -3.62 10.19 -15.84
N LYS A 231 -4.75 9.76 -16.41
CA LYS A 231 -5.19 10.15 -17.75
C LYS A 231 -6.22 11.27 -17.75
N TRP A 232 -7.14 11.26 -16.78
CA TRP A 232 -8.30 12.16 -16.77
C TRP A 232 -8.48 12.92 -15.45
N GLY A 233 -7.68 12.62 -14.43
CA GLY A 233 -7.80 13.27 -13.13
C GLY A 233 -7.11 14.63 -13.08
N LYS A 234 -7.67 15.56 -12.30
CA LYS A 234 -7.00 16.79 -11.89
C LYS A 234 -6.22 16.53 -10.61
N LEU A 235 -4.89 16.41 -10.75
CA LEU A 235 -3.99 16.13 -9.65
C LEU A 235 -3.41 17.45 -9.10
N SER A 236 -3.44 17.63 -7.78
CA SER A 236 -2.70 18.71 -7.12
C SER A 236 -1.18 18.53 -7.30
N ALA A 237 -0.39 19.58 -7.10
CA ALA A 237 1.08 19.49 -7.20
C ALA A 237 1.68 18.48 -6.20
N GLU A 238 1.10 18.36 -5.00
CA GLU A 238 1.45 17.32 -4.02
C GLU A 238 1.16 15.92 -4.54
N MET A 239 -0.01 15.71 -5.14
CA MET A 239 -0.38 14.42 -5.67
C MET A 239 0.45 14.04 -6.90
N GLN A 240 0.85 15.00 -7.74
CA GLN A 240 1.77 14.74 -8.84
C GLN A 240 3.11 14.22 -8.32
N ARG A 241 3.64 14.82 -7.24
CA ARG A 241 4.85 14.30 -6.58
C ARG A 241 4.65 12.90 -6.01
N ALA A 242 3.56 12.68 -5.28
CA ALA A 242 3.22 11.37 -4.73
C ALA A 242 3.09 10.28 -5.81
N TYR A 243 2.46 10.63 -6.94
CA TYR A 243 2.32 9.76 -8.10
C TYR A 243 3.68 9.41 -8.70
N LEU A 244 4.59 10.39 -8.85
CA LEU A 244 5.94 10.16 -9.36
C LEU A 244 6.75 9.22 -8.45
N GLU A 245 6.71 9.44 -7.12
CA GLU A 245 7.34 8.54 -6.15
C GLU A 245 6.76 7.11 -6.26
N ASP A 246 5.44 7.00 -6.39
CA ASP A 246 4.75 5.73 -6.58
C ASP A 246 5.17 5.01 -7.88
N ILE A 247 5.45 5.74 -8.97
CA ILE A 247 6.04 5.14 -10.19
C ILE A 247 7.47 4.68 -9.93
N ASN A 248 8.27 5.50 -9.26
CA ASN A 248 9.68 5.21 -9.01
C ASN A 248 9.82 3.94 -8.17
N THR A 249 8.97 3.75 -7.15
CA THR A 249 8.89 2.50 -6.39
C THR A 249 8.58 1.31 -7.28
N ASP A 250 7.59 1.42 -8.18
CA ASP A 250 7.26 0.31 -9.09
C ASP A 250 8.42 -0.02 -10.05
N LYS A 251 9.14 0.98 -10.58
CA LYS A 251 10.32 0.77 -11.43
C LYS A 251 11.46 0.11 -10.67
N PHE A 252 11.76 0.60 -9.46
CA PHE A 252 12.79 0.04 -8.59
C PHE A 252 12.54 -1.44 -8.31
N ILE A 253 11.27 -1.80 -8.05
CA ILE A 253 10.85 -3.19 -7.80
C ILE A 253 10.92 -4.04 -9.07
N GLN A 254 10.65 -3.47 -10.24
CA GLN A 254 10.82 -4.13 -11.54
C GLN A 254 12.28 -4.30 -11.96
N GLY A 255 13.23 -3.65 -11.28
CA GLY A 255 14.65 -3.65 -11.64
C GLY A 255 14.99 -2.74 -12.83
N ASN A 256 14.14 -1.74 -13.11
CA ASN A 256 14.31 -0.73 -14.16
C ASN A 256 14.82 0.61 -13.62
#